data_AF-A0A7K1W927-F1
#
_entry.id   AF-A0A7K1W927-F1
#
_cell.length_a   1.000
_cell.length_b   1.000
_cell.length_c   1.000
_cell.angle_alpha   90.00
_cell.angle_beta   90.00
_cell.angle_gamma   90.00
#
_symmetry.space_group_name_H-M   'P 1'
#
loop_
_entity.id
_entity.type
_entity.pdbx_description
1 polymer ?
#
loop_
_entity_poly.entity_id
_entity_poly.type
_entity_poly.pdbx_seq_one_letter_code
_entity_poly.pdbx_strand_id
1 'polypeptide(L)' 'MPTLRWGPGARVIVGAWPQKGISHYFNVANNDGEVVFLDFQSGKANPAANRYRNYYLMRTN' A
#
# COMPACT_ATOMS: atom_id res chain seq x y z
N MET A 1 14.69 -9.56 -18.73
CA MET A 1 14.27 -8.62 -17.66
C MET A 1 14.11 -9.43 -16.38
N PRO A 2 14.68 -9.06 -15.23
CA PRO A 2 14.53 -9.86 -14.02
C PRO A 2 13.07 -9.78 -13.54
N THR A 3 12.45 -10.94 -13.36
CA THR A 3 11.09 -11.08 -12.83
C THR A 3 11.07 -10.59 -11.38
N LEU A 4 10.35 -9.49 -11.11
CA LEU A 4 10.12 -8.96 -9.77
C LEU A 4 9.35 -9.99 -8.94
N ARG A 5 9.99 -10.52 -7.89
CA ARG A 5 9.32 -11.41 -6.93
C ARG A 5 8.66 -10.54 -5.85
N TRP A 6 7.36 -10.32 -5.98
CA TRP A 6 6.50 -9.67 -4.98
C TRP A 6 6.22 -10.58 -3.77
N GLY A 7 7.17 -11.45 -3.43
CA GLY A 7 7.03 -12.43 -2.38
C GLY A 7 7.12 -11.82 -0.99
N PRO A 8 7.13 -12.67 0.04
CA PRO A 8 7.31 -12.25 1.42
C PRO A 8 8.49 -11.29 1.60
N GLY A 9 8.29 -10.22 2.37
CA GLY A 9 9.27 -9.17 2.64
C GLY A 9 9.32 -8.02 1.62
N ALA A 10 8.58 -8.11 0.50
CA ALA A 10 8.46 -7.01 -0.44
C ALA A 10 7.79 -5.78 0.21
N ARG A 11 8.28 -4.58 -0.14
CA ARG A 11 7.84 -3.29 0.43
C ARG A 11 7.61 -2.27 -0.67
N VAL A 12 6.52 -1.51 -0.56
CA VAL A 12 6.14 -0.49 -1.55
C VAL A 12 5.50 0.73 -0.88
N ILE A 13 5.37 1.81 -1.64
CA ILE A 13 4.49 2.93 -1.33
C ILE A 13 3.31 2.89 -2.31
N VAL A 14 2.10 3.03 -1.77
CA VAL A 14 0.86 3.04 -2.53
C VAL A 14 0.17 4.36 -2.33
N GLY A 15 -0.15 5.06 -3.42
CA GLY A 15 -1.13 6.13 -3.38
C GLY A 15 -2.55 5.57 -3.50
N ALA A 16 -3.51 6.23 -2.87
CA ALA A 16 -4.91 5.86 -2.87
C ALA A 16 -5.80 7.06 -3.22
N TRP A 17 -6.66 6.89 -4.24
CA TRP A 17 -7.52 7.96 -4.75
C TRP A 17 -8.99 7.57 -4.63
N PRO A 18 -9.70 8.11 -3.62
CA PRO A 18 -11.12 7.89 -3.51
C PRO A 18 -11.87 8.65 -4.62
N GLN A 19 -13.06 8.18 -5.01
CA GLN A 19 -13.94 8.93 -5.92
C GLN A 19 -14.44 10.24 -5.29
N LYS A 20 -14.46 10.34 -3.95
CA LYS A 20 -14.81 11.55 -3.20
C LYS A 20 -13.95 11.64 -1.93
N GLY A 21 -13.35 12.81 -1.69
CA GLY A 21 -12.53 13.09 -0.51
C GLY A 21 -11.06 13.33 -0.82
N ILE A 22 -10.21 13.11 0.19
CA ILE A 22 -8.76 13.40 0.16
C ILE A 22 -8.00 12.12 -0.23
N SER A 23 -7.04 12.24 -1.14
CA SER A 23 -6.10 11.17 -1.51
C SER A 23 -5.12 10.88 -0.39
N HIS A 24 -4.63 9.65 -0.30
CA HIS A 24 -3.69 9.27 0.76
C HIS A 24 -2.55 8.40 0.26
N TYR A 25 -1.43 8.35 0.99
CA TYR A 25 -0.31 7.47 0.72
C TYR A 25 -0.10 6.49 1.89
N PHE A 26 0.18 5.24 1.56
CA PHE A 26 0.43 4.16 2.51
C PHE A 26 1.77 3.51 2.25
N ASN A 27 2.45 3.12 3.32
CA ASN A 27 3.49 2.10 3.25
C ASN A 27 2.81 0.73 3.23
N VAL A 28 3.27 -0.17 2.38
CA VAL A 28 2.68 -1.50 2.25
C VAL A 28 3.78 -2.56 2.28
N ALA A 29 3.53 -3.63 3.01
CA ALA A 29 4.42 -4.79 3.12
C ALA A 29 3.69 -6.07 2.75
N ASN A 30 4.39 -6.97 2.08
CA ASN A 30 3.99 -8.38 1.99
C ASN A 30 4.57 -9.12 3.20
N ASN A 31 3.73 -9.49 4.15
CA ASN A 31 4.06 -10.29 5.32
C ASN A 31 3.62 -11.74 5.07
N ASP A 32 4.53 -12.57 4.55
CA ASP A 32 4.27 -14.00 4.29
C ASP A 32 3.01 -14.31 3.45
N GLY A 33 2.70 -13.44 2.50
CA GLY A 33 1.52 -13.54 1.61
C GLY A 33 0.37 -12.62 2.02
N GLU A 34 0.39 -12.07 3.23
CA GLU A 34 -0.56 -11.05 3.67
C GLU A 34 -0.08 -9.64 3.28
N VAL A 35 -0.92 -8.89 2.57
CA VAL A 35 -0.61 -7.50 2.20
C VAL A 35 -1.11 -6.56 3.30
N VAL A 36 -0.18 -5.96 4.04
CA VAL A 36 -0.47 -5.08 5.18
C VAL A 36 -0.24 -3.62 4.79
N PHE A 37 -1.25 -2.78 4.99
CA PHE A 37 -1.17 -1.32 4.84
C PHE A 37 -0.85 -0.66 6.17
N LEU A 38 0.17 0.17 6.18
CA LEU A 38 0.68 0.89 7.34
C LEU A 38 0.46 2.39 7.14
N ASP A 39 -0.28 3.03 8.05
CA ASP A 39 -0.40 4.49 8.11
C ASP A 39 0.31 5.02 9.35
N PHE A 40 1.52 5.51 9.10
CA PHE A 40 2.38 6.06 10.13
C PHE A 40 1.91 7.41 10.69
N GLN A 41 0.95 8.10 10.05
CA GLN A 41 0.33 9.28 10.66
C GLN A 41 -0.57 8.89 11.83
N SER A 42 -1.21 7.72 11.74
CA SER A 42 -2.11 7.20 12.78
C SER A 42 -1.44 6.18 13.71
N GLY A 43 -0.30 5.63 13.32
CA GLY A 43 0.38 4.54 14.04
C GLY A 43 -0.37 3.21 13.95
N LYS A 44 -1.35 3.08 13.06
CA LYS A 44 -2.18 1.87 12.91
C LYS A 44 -1.87 1.15 11.59
N ALA A 45 -1.72 -0.16 11.68
CA ALA A 45 -1.90 -1.04 10.54
C ALA A 45 -3.41 -1.11 10.26
N ASN A 46 -3.81 -0.98 8.99
CA ASN A 46 -5.19 -0.94 8.49
C ASN A 46 -5.93 0.42 8.49
N PRO A 47 -5.68 1.26 7.47
CA PRO A 47 -6.45 2.47 7.18
C PRO A 47 -7.11 2.44 5.79
N ALA A 48 -6.93 1.34 5.05
CA ALA A 48 -7.53 1.07 3.75
C ALA A 48 -9.01 0.71 3.92
N ALA A 49 -9.76 1.59 4.58
CA ALA A 49 -11.20 1.52 4.64
C ALA A 49 -11.78 1.51 3.22
N ASN A 50 -12.98 0.94 3.07
CA ASN A 50 -13.83 0.89 1.86
C ASN A 50 -13.90 2.19 1.01
N ARG A 51 -13.43 3.31 1.55
CA ARG A 51 -13.26 4.63 0.93
C ARG A 51 -12.20 4.65 -0.17
N TYR A 52 -11.12 3.90 -0.04
CA TYR A 52 -10.02 3.89 -0.99
C TYR A 52 -10.15 2.67 -1.91
N ARG A 53 -10.74 2.85 -3.09
CA ARG A 53 -10.98 1.74 -4.04
C ARG A 53 -9.97 1.67 -5.17
N ASN A 54 -9.28 2.78 -5.44
CA ASN A 54 -8.30 2.89 -6.51
C ASN A 54 -6.93 3.13 -5.89
N TYR A 55 -5.97 2.29 -6.26
CA TYR A 55 -4.60 2.31 -5.76
C TYR A 55 -3.60 2.44 -6.91
N TYR A 56 -2.54 3.19 -6.68
CA TYR A 56 -1.39 3.27 -7.58
C TYR A 56 -0.12 2.87 -6.82
N LEU A 57 0.58 1.84 -7.30
CA LEU A 57 1.83 1.38 -6.73
C LEU A 57 2.99 2.13 -7.38
N MET A 58 3.79 2.83 -6.56
CA MET A 58 5.07 3.38 -7.00
C MET A 58 6.20 2.45 -6.58
N ARG A 59 6.98 1.99 -7.56
CA ARG A 59 8.21 1.24 -7.32
C ARG A 59 9.37 2.23 -7.16
N THR A 60 10.13 2.08 -6.08
CA THR A 60 11.48 2.64 -5.97
C THR A 60 12.48 1.58 -6.42
N ASN A 61 13.46 1.95 -7.25
CA ASN A 61 14.51 1.04 -7.75
C ASN A 61 15.60 0.81 -6.72
#